data_AF-A0A4Y7KNC9-F1
#
_entry.id   AF-A0A4Y7KNC9-F1
#
_cell.length_a   1.000
_cell.length_b   1.000
_cell.length_c   1.000
_cell.angle_alpha   90.00
_cell.angle_beta   90.00
_cell.angle_gamma   90.00
#
_symmetry.space_group_name_H-M   'P 1'
#
loop_
_entity.id
_entity.type
_entity.pdbx_description
1 polymer ?
#
loop_
_entity_poly.entity_id
_entity_poly.type
_entity_poly.pdbx_seq_one_letter_code
_entity_poly.pdbx_strand_id
1 'polypeptide(L)'
;MSIRHWDDEREDVIHSVTSYYFVGDKGEPVCYSVLPILWCEEPKVVDVDRKIFLQGFTSSGHQKVYKQVKAWKFDLSSFDQVKVEVLSKENKWIVLDEPRKIYEEIIRKIRLTLCCLRYLKRNPHASGSSLLSNVSPSFNRGTLSLKNDLMGHLTVQLNMIIR
;
A
#
# COMPACT_ATOMS: atom_id res chain seq x y z
N MET A 1 -34.08 40.58 -2.90
CA MET A 1 -32.95 39.83 -2.30
C MET A 1 -33.37 38.37 -2.20
N SER A 2 -32.75 37.48 -2.97
CA SER A 2 -32.93 36.03 -2.81
C SER A 2 -31.55 35.44 -2.60
N ILE A 3 -31.28 35.02 -1.37
CA ILE A 3 -30.02 34.39 -0.98
C ILE A 3 -30.12 32.94 -1.44
N ARG A 4 -29.41 32.60 -2.51
CA ARG A 4 -29.16 31.21 -2.90
C ARG A 4 -28.24 30.61 -1.83
N HIS A 5 -28.75 29.63 -1.10
CA HIS A 5 -27.94 28.72 -0.28
C HIS A 5 -27.00 27.98 -1.23
N TRP A 6 -25.70 28.16 -1.05
CA TRP A 6 -24.67 27.40 -1.75
C TRP A 6 -24.49 26.05 -1.06
N ASP A 7 -24.29 25.04 -1.89
CA ASP A 7 -24.26 23.60 -1.63
C ASP A 7 -23.70 23.16 -0.27
N ASP A 8 -24.40 22.20 0.31
CA ASP A 8 -23.86 21.19 1.21
C ASP A 8 -22.84 20.36 0.41
N GLU A 9 -21.57 20.81 0.40
CA GLU A 9 -20.43 20.04 -0.11
C GLU A 9 -20.31 18.75 0.70
N ARG A 10 -21.08 17.72 0.30
CA ARG A 10 -20.82 16.35 0.75
C ARG A 10 -19.40 16.03 0.30
N GLU A 11 -18.50 15.91 1.27
CA GLU A 11 -17.14 15.46 1.03
C GLU A 11 -17.21 14.09 0.35
N ASP A 12 -17.01 14.04 -0.97
CA ASP A 12 -17.09 12.82 -1.76
C ASP A 12 -16.25 11.74 -1.09
N VAL A 13 -16.91 10.62 -0.77
CA VAL A 13 -16.22 9.50 -0.10
C VAL A 13 -15.21 8.93 -1.09
N ILE A 14 -13.93 9.22 -0.86
CA ILE A 14 -12.82 8.69 -1.67
C ILE A 14 -12.66 7.21 -1.33
N HIS A 15 -13.13 6.34 -2.22
CA HIS A 15 -13.03 4.89 -2.06
C HIS A 15 -11.69 4.33 -2.57
N SER A 16 -11.20 4.86 -3.69
CA SER A 16 -9.93 4.42 -4.27
C SER A 16 -9.19 5.53 -5.00
N VAL A 17 -7.87 5.35 -5.15
CA VAL A 17 -6.96 6.35 -5.73
C VAL A 17 -6.07 5.74 -6.81
N THR A 18 -6.00 6.43 -7.95
CA THR A 18 -5.16 6.13 -9.10
C THR A 18 -4.03 7.16 -9.25
N SER A 19 -3.00 6.81 -10.02
CA SER A 19 -1.75 7.57 -10.16
C SER A 19 -1.18 8.01 -8.80
N TYR A 20 -1.29 7.12 -7.80
CA TYR A 20 -1.02 7.51 -6.42
C TYR A 20 0.48 7.65 -6.15
N TYR A 21 0.81 8.53 -5.23
CA TYR A 21 2.13 8.65 -4.62
C TYR A 21 1.99 9.25 -3.23
N PHE A 22 3.05 9.15 -2.44
CA PHE A 22 3.04 9.60 -1.05
C PHE A 22 4.19 10.56 -0.80
N VAL A 23 3.92 11.59 0.01
CA VAL A 23 4.90 12.58 0.44
C VAL A 23 4.93 12.72 1.95
N GLY A 24 6.13 12.97 2.49
CA GLY A 24 6.31 13.30 3.90
C GLY A 24 5.96 14.75 4.23
N ASP A 25 6.30 15.15 5.45
CA ASP A 25 6.08 16.49 6.00
C ASP A 25 6.86 17.58 5.24
N LYS A 26 8.02 17.22 4.66
CA LYS A 26 8.86 18.14 3.87
C LYS A 26 8.61 18.01 2.37
N GLY A 27 7.58 17.27 1.96
CA GLY A 27 7.23 17.06 0.55
C GLY A 27 8.11 16.03 -0.16
N GLU A 28 9.01 15.35 0.56
CA GLU A 28 9.85 14.30 0.01
C GLU A 28 9.03 13.04 -0.31
N PRO A 29 9.35 12.30 -1.38
CA PRO A 29 8.64 11.07 -1.71
C PRO A 29 8.91 9.99 -0.65
N VAL A 30 7.85 9.38 -0.09
CA VAL A 30 7.95 8.37 0.98
C VAL A 30 7.02 7.19 0.75
N CYS A 31 7.48 5.94 0.84
CA CYS A 31 6.56 4.81 0.65
C CYS A 31 5.57 4.67 1.82
N TYR A 32 4.33 4.22 1.56
CA TYR A 32 3.36 3.91 2.63
C TYR A 32 3.83 2.81 3.59
N SER A 33 4.83 2.00 3.22
CA SER A 33 5.36 0.93 4.07
C SER A 33 6.05 1.44 5.35
N VAL A 34 6.33 2.75 5.45
CA VAL A 34 6.83 3.37 6.69
C VAL A 34 5.72 3.61 7.72
N LEU A 35 4.46 3.52 7.30
CA LEU A 35 3.30 3.57 8.19
C LEU A 35 3.11 2.22 8.90
N PRO A 36 2.51 2.20 10.10
CA PRO A 36 2.17 0.96 10.77
C PRO A 36 1.15 0.14 9.97
N ILE A 37 1.29 -1.19 10.03
CA ILE A 37 0.31 -2.13 9.49
C ILE A 37 -0.80 -2.35 10.54
N LEU A 38 -2.06 -2.20 10.14
CA LEU A 38 -3.23 -2.46 11.00
C LEU A 38 -4.01 -3.69 10.52
N TRP A 39 -4.14 -4.66 11.41
CA TRP A 39 -4.79 -5.94 11.12
C TRP A 39 -6.19 -6.09 11.75
N CYS A 40 -6.48 -5.33 12.81
CA CYS A 40 -7.76 -5.36 13.52
C CYS A 40 -8.46 -4.00 13.40
N GLU A 41 -9.80 -4.02 13.44
CA GLU A 41 -10.65 -2.81 13.31
C GLU A 41 -10.43 -1.80 14.44
N GLU A 42 -9.87 -2.24 15.57
CA GLU A 42 -9.52 -1.37 16.68
C GLU A 42 -8.08 -1.58 17.13
N PRO A 43 -7.23 -0.59 16.84
CA PRO A 43 -6.35 -0.13 17.91
C PRO A 43 -6.32 1.39 17.97
N LYS A 44 -6.00 1.91 19.15
CA LYS A 44 -5.57 3.31 19.32
C LYS A 44 -4.36 3.52 18.41
N VAL A 45 -4.60 4.01 17.20
CA VAL A 45 -3.52 4.38 16.29
C VAL A 45 -2.76 5.48 17.00
N VAL A 46 -1.60 5.12 17.55
CA VAL A 46 -0.66 6.08 18.13
C VAL A 46 -0.37 7.06 17.00
N ASP A 47 -0.58 8.35 17.27
CA ASP A 47 -0.35 9.37 16.27
C ASP A 47 1.11 9.26 15.83
N VAL A 48 1.33 8.94 14.56
CA VAL A 48 2.67 8.80 14.03
C VAL A 48 3.22 10.22 13.92
N ASP A 49 4.28 10.55 14.66
CA ASP A 49 4.89 11.89 14.66
C ASP A 49 5.19 12.38 13.22
N ARG A 50 5.48 11.44 12.32
CA ARG A 50 5.70 11.70 10.90
C ARG A 50 4.37 11.75 10.13
N LYS A 51 4.03 12.93 9.61
CA LYS A 51 2.87 13.13 8.73
C LYS A 51 3.18 12.66 7.32
N ILE A 52 2.29 11.83 6.77
CA ILE A 52 2.40 11.32 5.40
C ILE A 52 1.10 11.63 4.67
N PHE A 53 1.22 12.10 3.44
CA PHE A 53 0.09 12.51 2.62
C PHE A 53 0.02 11.65 1.36
N LEU A 54 -1.14 11.01 1.17
CA LEU A 54 -1.55 10.38 -0.07
C LEU A 54 -1.93 11.47 -1.08
N GLN A 55 -1.38 11.35 -2.28
CA GLN A 55 -1.73 12.16 -3.43
C GLN A 55 -2.10 11.28 -4.62
N GLY A 56 -2.99 11.76 -5.48
CA GLY A 56 -3.38 11.06 -6.70
C GLY A 56 -4.69 11.61 -7.24
N PHE A 57 -5.46 10.76 -7.90
CA PHE A 57 -6.78 11.08 -8.40
C PHE A 57 -7.78 10.05 -7.90
N THR A 58 -9.04 10.44 -7.74
CA THR A 58 -10.13 9.47 -7.56
C THR A 58 -10.14 8.47 -8.72
N SER A 59 -10.76 7.29 -8.54
CA SER A 59 -10.92 6.32 -9.63
C SER A 59 -11.61 6.87 -10.86
N SER A 60 -12.49 7.86 -10.70
CA SER A 60 -13.11 8.58 -11.82
C SER A 60 -12.15 9.52 -12.56
N GLY A 61 -10.95 9.78 -12.02
CA GLY A 61 -9.90 10.62 -12.62
C GLY A 61 -10.15 12.13 -12.52
N HIS A 62 -11.33 12.57 -12.07
CA HIS A 62 -11.74 13.97 -12.12
C HIS A 62 -11.22 14.80 -10.94
N GLN A 63 -11.07 14.21 -9.77
CA GLN A 63 -10.76 14.94 -8.54
C GLN A 63 -9.37 14.58 -8.01
N LYS A 64 -8.56 15.61 -7.74
CA LYS A 64 -7.27 15.43 -7.06
C LYS A 64 -7.51 15.01 -5.62
N VAL A 65 -6.78 13.98 -5.19
CA VAL A 65 -6.76 13.52 -3.81
C VAL A 65 -5.53 14.09 -3.11
N TYR A 66 -5.74 14.64 -1.92
CA TYR A 66 -4.69 15.03 -0.98
C TYR A 66 -5.18 14.72 0.44
N LYS A 67 -4.71 13.62 1.03
CA LYS A 67 -5.21 13.14 2.34
C LYS A 67 -4.06 12.71 3.23
N GLN A 68 -4.07 13.15 4.49
CA GLN A 68 -3.14 12.61 5.48
C GLN A 68 -3.52 11.17 5.81
N VAL A 69 -2.53 10.29 5.84
CA VAL A 69 -2.68 8.86 6.16
C VAL A 69 -1.85 8.49 7.38
N LYS A 70 -2.29 7.47 8.12
CA LYS A 70 -1.67 7.08 9.40
C LYS A 70 -1.39 5.59 9.55
N ALA A 71 -1.93 4.76 8.67
CA ALA A 71 -1.71 3.32 8.68
C ALA A 71 -2.01 2.71 7.31
N TRP A 72 -1.67 1.44 7.14
CA TRP A 72 -2.05 0.66 5.97
C TRP A 72 -2.39 -0.78 6.35
N LYS A 73 -3.08 -1.47 5.46
CA LYS A 73 -3.37 -2.90 5.57
C LYS A 73 -3.35 -3.54 4.19
N PHE A 74 -3.33 -4.85 4.17
CA PHE A 74 -3.40 -5.62 2.94
C PHE A 74 -4.19 -6.91 3.12
N ASP A 75 -4.80 -7.37 2.03
CA ASP A 75 -5.57 -8.59 2.02
C ASP A 75 -4.86 -9.69 1.20
N LEU A 76 -4.47 -10.76 1.91
CA LEU A 76 -3.84 -11.96 1.33
C LEU A 76 -4.86 -13.05 0.92
N SER A 77 -6.16 -12.85 1.14
CA SER A 77 -7.20 -13.83 0.84
C SER A 77 -7.43 -13.99 -0.66
N SER A 78 -7.36 -12.88 -1.40
CA SER A 78 -7.53 -12.81 -2.86
C SER A 78 -6.49 -13.64 -3.63
N PHE A 79 -6.94 -14.27 -4.71
CA PHE A 79 -6.09 -15.05 -5.62
C PHE A 79 -5.35 -14.19 -6.66
N ASP A 80 -5.96 -13.09 -7.13
CA ASP A 80 -5.42 -12.32 -8.27
C ASP A 80 -4.33 -11.34 -7.86
N GLN A 81 -4.69 -10.36 -7.04
CA GLN A 81 -3.78 -9.30 -6.61
C GLN A 81 -3.99 -8.99 -5.14
N VAL A 82 -2.88 -8.81 -4.41
CA VAL A 82 -2.92 -8.33 -3.03
C VAL A 82 -3.43 -6.89 -3.06
N LYS A 83 -4.62 -6.69 -2.50
CA LYS A 83 -5.20 -5.36 -2.31
C LYS A 83 -4.49 -4.68 -1.14
N VAL A 84 -4.17 -3.41 -1.31
CA VAL A 84 -3.56 -2.56 -0.29
C VAL A 84 -4.50 -1.38 -0.05
N GLU A 85 -4.75 -1.10 1.22
CA GLU A 85 -5.56 0.02 1.66
C GLU A 85 -4.76 0.87 2.67
N VAL A 86 -4.98 2.18 2.63
CA VAL A 86 -4.42 3.12 3.61
C VAL A 86 -5.52 3.75 4.45
N LEU A 87 -5.23 3.96 5.72
CA LEU A 87 -6.15 4.60 6.65
C LEU A 87 -5.90 6.10 6.66
N SER A 88 -6.94 6.86 6.32
CA SER A 88 -6.90 8.32 6.41
C SER A 88 -6.93 8.78 7.87
N LYS A 89 -6.56 10.05 8.10
CA LYS A 89 -6.69 10.67 9.43
C LYS A 89 -8.13 10.64 9.93
N GLU A 90 -9.10 10.75 9.02
CA GLU A 90 -10.55 10.67 9.27
C GLU A 90 -11.07 9.24 9.48
N ASN A 91 -10.18 8.25 9.65
CA ASN A 91 -10.52 6.84 9.83
C ASN A 91 -11.26 6.20 8.64
N LYS A 92 -11.07 6.72 7.43
CA LYS A 92 -11.60 6.12 6.20
C LYS A 92 -10.53 5.26 5.54
N TRP A 93 -10.87 4.04 5.17
CA TRP A 93 -9.99 3.18 4.36
C TRP A 93 -10.08 3.55 2.89
N ILE A 94 -8.93 3.70 2.25
CA ILE A 94 -8.81 4.11 0.85
C ILE A 94 -7.99 3.05 0.10
N VAL A 95 -8.56 2.49 -0.96
CA VAL A 95 -7.90 1.49 -1.81
C VAL A 95 -6.86 2.15 -2.71
N LEU A 96 -5.69 1.52 -2.81
CA LEU A 96 -4.61 1.93 -3.72
C LEU A 96 -4.65 1.10 -5.00
N ASP A 97 -5.14 1.67 -6.10
CA ASP A 97 -5.32 0.97 -7.37
C ASP A 97 -4.02 0.98 -8.19
N GLU A 98 -3.71 2.15 -8.79
CA GLU A 98 -2.59 2.32 -9.72
C GLU A 98 -1.58 3.33 -9.17
N PRO A 99 -0.31 2.92 -8.95
CA PRO A 99 0.72 3.88 -8.56
C PRO A 99 1.08 4.80 -9.72
N ARG A 100 1.58 5.99 -9.38
CA ARG A 100 2.29 6.84 -10.35
C ARG A 100 3.51 6.08 -10.89
N LYS A 101 3.90 6.32 -12.15
CA LYS A 101 5.03 5.62 -12.80
C LYS A 101 6.33 5.57 -11.97
N ILE A 102 6.69 6.68 -11.32
CA ILE A 102 7.88 6.76 -10.46
C ILE A 102 7.81 5.89 -9.19
N TYR A 103 6.60 5.45 -8.82
CA TYR A 103 6.32 4.58 -7.67
C TYR A 103 6.24 3.10 -8.05
N GLU A 104 6.08 2.78 -9.33
CA GLU A 104 5.83 1.40 -9.80
C GLU A 104 6.88 0.40 -9.30
N GLU A 105 8.16 0.77 -9.31
CA GLU A 105 9.23 -0.15 -8.91
C GLU A 105 9.16 -0.50 -7.41
N ILE A 106 8.94 0.51 -6.56
CA ILE A 106 8.80 0.35 -5.11
C ILE A 106 7.56 -0.52 -4.81
N ILE A 107 6.43 -0.22 -5.46
CA ILE A 107 5.20 -0.97 -5.28
C ILE A 107 5.32 -2.40 -5.80
N ARG A 108 6.07 -2.61 -6.88
CA ARG A 108 6.39 -3.94 -7.40
C ARG A 108 7.16 -4.76 -6.37
N LYS A 109 8.18 -4.18 -5.71
CA LYS A 109 8.95 -4.86 -4.64
C LYS A 109 8.05 -5.20 -3.44
N ILE A 110 7.13 -4.32 -3.06
CA ILE A 110 6.18 -4.58 -1.97
C ILE A 110 5.20 -5.70 -2.35
N ARG A 111 4.55 -5.60 -3.52
CA ARG A 111 3.63 -6.63 -4.02
C ARG A 111 4.30 -8.00 -4.08
N LEU A 112 5.57 -8.06 -4.47
CA LEU A 112 6.36 -9.28 -4.45
C LEU A 112 6.51 -9.86 -3.04
N THR A 113 6.86 -9.02 -2.07
CA THR A 113 6.98 -9.41 -0.66
C THR A 113 5.65 -9.96 -0.12
N LEU A 114 4.54 -9.30 -0.47
CA LEU A 114 3.19 -9.75 -0.08
C LEU A 114 2.79 -11.06 -0.78
N CYS A 115 3.18 -11.28 -2.03
CA CYS A 115 3.01 -12.56 -2.72
C CYS A 115 3.78 -13.69 -2.05
N CYS A 116 5.03 -13.43 -1.63
CA CYS A 116 5.83 -14.39 -0.85
C CYS A 116 5.14 -14.74 0.48
N LEU A 117 4.68 -13.72 1.22
CA LEU A 117 3.94 -13.91 2.48
C LEU A 117 2.67 -14.73 2.27
N ARG A 118 1.90 -14.47 1.21
CA ARG A 118 0.71 -15.26 0.85
C ARG A 118 1.05 -16.72 0.59
N TYR A 119 2.12 -16.98 -0.17
CA TYR A 119 2.56 -18.33 -0.48
C TYR A 119 2.97 -19.11 0.78
N LEU A 120 3.76 -18.49 1.67
CA LEU A 120 4.18 -19.08 2.93
C LEU A 120 2.99 -19.33 3.88
N LYS A 121 2.03 -18.39 3.94
CA LYS A 121 0.79 -18.57 4.73
C LYS A 121 0.02 -19.82 4.30
N ARG A 122 0.00 -20.15 3.01
CA ARG A 122 -0.68 -21.34 2.46
C ARG A 122 0.17 -22.60 2.53
N ASN A 123 1.50 -22.46 2.56
CA ASN A 123 2.45 -23.56 2.57
C ASN A 123 3.48 -23.37 3.70
N PRO A 124 3.11 -23.59 4.97
CA PRO A 124 3.98 -23.28 6.11
C PRO A 124 5.31 -24.06 6.12
N HIS A 125 5.33 -25.22 5.45
CA HIS A 125 6.51 -26.09 5.34
C HIS A 125 7.23 -25.97 3.99
N ALA A 126 6.89 -24.97 3.17
CA ALA A 126 7.54 -24.74 1.90
C ALA A 126 9.02 -24.41 2.07
N SER A 127 9.86 -24.95 1.18
CA SER A 127 11.25 -24.56 1.08
C SER A 127 11.40 -23.20 0.38
N GLY A 128 12.53 -22.52 0.60
CA GLY A 128 12.84 -21.28 -0.13
C GLY A 128 12.88 -21.48 -1.65
N SER A 129 13.30 -22.66 -2.11
CA SER A 129 13.30 -23.01 -3.54
C SER A 129 11.90 -23.16 -4.12
N SER A 130 10.95 -23.73 -3.38
CA SER A 130 9.56 -23.84 -3.82
C SER A 130 8.85 -22.49 -3.84
N LEU A 131 9.19 -21.58 -2.91
CA LEU A 131 8.71 -20.20 -2.95
C LEU A 131 9.18 -19.46 -4.20
N LEU A 132 10.48 -19.52 -4.49
CA LEU A 132 11.06 -18.81 -5.64
C LEU A 132 10.51 -19.34 -6.97
N SER A 133 10.30 -20.65 -7.10
CA SER A 133 9.74 -21.24 -8.33
C SER A 133 8.27 -20.91 -8.56
N ASN A 134 7.50 -20.66 -7.50
CA ASN A 134 6.07 -20.30 -7.61
C ASN A 134 5.85 -18.80 -7.79
N VAL A 135 6.74 -17.95 -7.27
CA VAL A 135 6.61 -16.49 -7.37
C VAL A 135 7.27 -15.94 -8.64
N SER A 136 8.36 -16.54 -9.12
CA SER A 136 9.12 -16.07 -10.31
C SER A 136 8.36 -16.06 -11.65
N PRO A 137 7.43 -16.98 -12.00
CA PRO A 137 6.78 -17.00 -13.30
C PRO A 137 5.89 -15.77 -13.52
N SER A 138 5.25 -15.29 -12.44
CA SER A 138 4.40 -14.09 -12.45
C SER A 138 5.19 -12.77 -12.63
N PHE A 139 6.52 -12.82 -12.57
CA PHE A 139 7.39 -11.65 -12.42
C PHE A 139 8.50 -11.53 -13.45
N ASN A 140 8.61 -12.47 -14.41
CA ASN A 140 9.70 -12.60 -15.39
C ASN A 140 9.77 -11.50 -16.48
N ARG A 141 9.24 -10.30 -16.23
CA ARG A 141 9.44 -9.12 -17.10
C ARG A 141 10.55 -8.19 -16.56
N GLY A 142 11.70 -8.75 -16.14
CA GLY A 142 12.91 -7.96 -15.77
C GLY A 142 13.87 -8.56 -14.71
N THR A 143 14.18 -9.86 -14.75
CA THR A 143 14.50 -10.67 -13.55
C THR A 143 15.96 -10.91 -13.13
N LEU A 144 16.99 -10.30 -13.74
CA LEU A 144 18.36 -10.65 -13.34
C LEU A 144 18.84 -10.03 -12.00
N SER A 145 18.25 -8.92 -11.54
CA SER A 145 18.68 -8.26 -10.29
C SER A 145 17.85 -8.62 -9.05
N LEU A 146 16.69 -9.27 -9.24
CA LEU A 146 15.68 -9.45 -8.19
C LEU A 146 16.04 -10.54 -7.16
N LYS A 147 16.78 -11.58 -7.57
CA LYS A 147 17.18 -12.68 -6.69
C LYS A 147 18.13 -12.20 -5.58
N ASN A 148 19.06 -11.30 -5.91
CA ASN A 148 20.02 -10.74 -4.95
C ASN A 148 19.34 -9.69 -4.04
N ASP A 149 18.45 -8.86 -4.59
CA ASP A 149 17.64 -7.91 -3.81
C ASP A 149 16.69 -8.62 -2.82
N LEU A 150 16.08 -9.75 -3.22
CA LEU A 150 15.18 -10.50 -2.33
C LEU A 150 15.91 -11.09 -1.13
N MET A 151 17.11 -11.65 -1.34
CA MET A 151 17.90 -12.24 -0.25
C MET A 151 18.36 -11.18 0.76
N GLY A 152 18.65 -9.95 0.32
CA GLY A 152 18.95 -8.83 1.20
C GLY A 152 17.72 -8.29 1.95
N HIS A 153 16.59 -8.11 1.25
CA HIS A 153 15.37 -7.52 1.83
C HIS A 153 14.58 -8.47 2.73
N LEU A 154 14.50 -9.77 2.43
CA LEU A 154 13.78 -10.75 3.24
C LEU A 154 14.41 -10.92 4.63
N THR A 155 15.74 -10.82 4.73
CA THR A 155 16.49 -10.93 6.00
C THR A 155 16.19 -9.76 6.95
N VAL A 156 15.88 -8.57 6.42
CA VAL A 156 15.60 -7.38 7.25
C VAL A 156 14.12 -7.26 7.60
N GLN A 157 13.20 -7.66 6.71
CA GLN A 157 11.76 -7.47 6.93
C GLN A 157 11.06 -8.61 7.67
N LEU A 158 11.52 -9.87 7.57
CA LEU A 158 10.91 -10.98 8.32
C LEU A 158 11.09 -10.82 9.84
N ASN A 159 12.15 -10.15 10.29
CA ASN A 159 12.40 -9.84 11.71
C ASN A 159 11.43 -8.79 12.29
N MET A 160 10.67 -8.06 11.46
CA MET A 160 9.65 -7.10 11.93
C MET A 160 8.23 -7.67 11.98
N ILE A 161 7.97 -8.83 11.38
CA ILE A 161 6.63 -9.42 11.26
C ILE A 161 6.41 -10.56 12.27
N ILE A 162 7.48 -11.11 12.87
CA ILE A 162 7.40 -12.13 13.92
C ILE A 162 7.85 -11.53 15.25
N ARG A 163 6.96 -10.77 15.91
CA ARG A 163 6.98 -10.52 17.35
C ARG A 163 5.55 -10.47 17.87
#